data_AF-A0A2E6CD01-F1
#
_entry.id   AF-A0A2E6CD01-F1
#
_cell.length_a   1.000
_cell.length_b   1.000
_cell.length_c   1.000
_cell.angle_alpha   90.00
_cell.angle_beta   90.00
_cell.angle_gamma   90.00
#
_symmetry.space_group_name_H-M   'P 1'
#
loop_
_entity.id
_entity.type
_entity.pdbx_description
1 polymer ?
#
loop_
_entity_poly.entity_id
_entity_poly.type
_entity_poly.pdbx_seq_one_letter_code
_entity_poly.pdbx_strand_id
1 'polypeptide(L)'
;MDELQIWTLYSSNRIGTALVSIGIILSIWLSLRVAAATRASDETNLLGKILSSVFGLVILTFSWGQYTIAQNIRVATAQALSNAKENGIELTQVGEGFIANIGTEFSTTPIPLGIAFLVVTGILILGQIWLPKNN
;
A
#
# COMPACT_ATOMS: atom_id res chain seq x y z
N MET A 1 -25.87 11.47 6.99
CA MET A 1 -25.30 11.26 5.64
C MET A 1 -26.01 10.06 5.08
N ASP A 2 -26.66 10.21 3.94
CA ASP A 2 -27.38 9.12 3.28
C ASP A 2 -26.40 8.09 2.71
N GLU A 3 -26.85 6.85 2.48
CA GLU A 3 -26.03 5.76 1.96
C GLU A 3 -25.39 6.14 0.62
N LEU A 4 -26.12 6.79 -0.28
CA LEU A 4 -25.58 7.25 -1.57
C LEU A 4 -24.44 8.26 -1.40
N GLN A 5 -24.53 9.12 -0.39
CA GLN A 5 -23.48 10.11 -0.09
C GLN A 5 -22.22 9.42 0.42
N ILE A 6 -22.37 8.38 1.27
CA ILE A 6 -21.25 7.55 1.76
C ILE A 6 -20.55 6.88 0.57
N TRP A 7 -21.30 6.29 -0.36
CA TRP A 7 -20.74 5.64 -1.54
C TRP A 7 -20.05 6.61 -2.49
N THR A 8 -20.59 7.82 -2.63
CA THR A 8 -19.97 8.87 -3.43
C THR A 8 -18.63 9.29 -2.84
N LEU A 9 -18.56 9.49 -1.52
CA LEU A 9 -17.31 9.80 -0.82
C LEU A 9 -16.30 8.66 -0.93
N TYR A 10 -16.74 7.41 -0.73
CA TYR A 10 -15.90 6.23 -0.90
C TYR A 10 -15.31 6.14 -2.31
N SER A 11 -16.13 6.38 -3.34
CA SER A 11 -15.69 6.37 -4.73
C SER A 11 -14.64 7.45 -5.01
N SER A 12 -14.82 8.65 -4.46
CA SER A 12 -13.83 9.73 -4.54
C SER A 12 -12.50 9.36 -3.87
N ASN A 13 -12.55 8.82 -2.64
CA ASN A 13 -11.36 8.36 -1.92
C ASN A 13 -10.61 7.27 -2.70
N ARG A 14 -11.33 6.37 -3.38
CA ARG A 14 -10.72 5.33 -4.22
C ARG A 14 -9.91 5.91 -5.38
N ILE A 15 -10.36 7.01 -6.00
CA ILE A 15 -9.58 7.70 -7.04
C ILE A 15 -8.24 8.15 -6.45
N GLY A 16 -8.26 8.81 -5.29
CA GLY A 16 -7.03 9.22 -4.59
C GLY A 16 -6.09 8.04 -4.31
N THR A 17 -6.60 6.92 -3.82
CA THR A 17 -5.78 5.72 -3.58
C THR A 17 -5.19 5.13 -4.86
N ALA A 18 -5.89 5.23 -5.99
CA ALA A 18 -5.39 4.75 -7.28
C ALA A 18 -4.19 5.59 -7.76
N LEU A 19 -4.26 6.92 -7.65
CA LEU A 19 -3.12 7.79 -7.99
C LEU A 19 -1.89 7.49 -7.13
N VAL A 20 -2.08 7.35 -5.81
CA VAL A 20 -0.96 7.01 -4.91
C VAL A 20 -0.37 5.64 -5.24
N SER A 21 -1.21 4.68 -5.63
CA SER A 21 -0.74 3.34 -6.03
C SER A 21 0.15 3.39 -7.28
N ILE A 22 -0.16 4.26 -8.25
CA ILE A 22 0.70 4.50 -9.41
C ILE A 22 2.06 5.07 -8.95
N GLY A 23 2.04 6.05 -8.04
CA GLY A 23 3.25 6.61 -7.44
C GLY A 23 4.14 5.55 -6.79
N ILE A 24 3.54 4.64 -6.01
CA ILE A 24 4.23 3.50 -5.38
C ILE A 24 4.89 2.60 -6.42
N ILE A 25 4.17 2.23 -7.48
CA ILE A 25 4.71 1.36 -8.55
C ILE A 25 5.93 2.03 -9.20
N LEU A 26 5.85 3.32 -9.50
CA LEU A 26 6.95 4.08 -10.10
C LEU A 26 8.15 4.20 -9.14
N SER A 27 7.90 4.45 -7.85
CA SER A 27 8.96 4.50 -6.83
C SER A 27 9.66 3.15 -6.67
N ILE A 28 8.90 2.05 -6.61
CA ILE A 28 9.48 0.69 -6.54
C ILE A 28 10.31 0.41 -7.79
N TRP A 29 9.79 0.73 -8.98
CA TRP A 29 10.53 0.58 -10.22
C TRP A 29 11.84 1.38 -10.22
N LEU A 30 11.80 2.64 -9.75
CA LEU A 30 12.99 3.47 -9.61
C LEU A 30 13.98 2.84 -8.61
N SER A 31 13.51 2.30 -7.49
CA SER A 31 14.37 1.61 -6.52
C SER A 31 15.09 0.40 -7.13
N LEU A 32 14.38 -0.40 -7.92
CA LEU A 32 14.98 -1.53 -8.66
C LEU A 32 16.02 -1.04 -9.69
N ARG A 33 15.77 0.09 -10.37
CA ARG A 33 16.76 0.70 -11.28
C ARG A 33 18.02 1.16 -10.56
N VAL A 34 17.87 1.80 -9.40
CA VAL A 34 19.00 2.23 -8.56
C VAL A 34 19.79 1.02 -8.04
N ALA A 35 19.09 -0.04 -7.61
CA ALA A 35 19.72 -1.30 -7.19
C ALA A 35 20.53 -1.95 -8.32
N ALA A 36 19.97 -2.01 -9.53
CA ALA A 36 20.65 -2.54 -10.71
C ALA A 36 21.87 -1.70 -11.11
N ALA A 37 21.78 -0.36 -11.08
CA ALA A 37 22.91 0.53 -11.36
C ALA A 37 24.04 0.37 -10.32
N THR A 38 23.67 0.29 -9.03
CA THR A 38 24.60 0.03 -7.91
C THR A 38 25.34 -1.30 -8.07
N ARG A 39 24.69 -2.33 -8.64
CA ARG A 39 25.31 -3.62 -8.96
C ARG A 39 26.24 -3.54 -10.17
N ALA A 40 25.86 -2.78 -11.20
CA ALA A 40 26.60 -2.68 -12.45
C ALA A 40 27.90 -1.90 -12.32
N SER A 41 27.93 -0.86 -11.49
CA SER A 41 29.09 0.02 -11.32
C SER A 41 30.23 -0.64 -10.54
N ASP A 42 31.39 -0.77 -11.19
CA ASP A 42 32.61 -1.38 -10.60
C ASP A 42 33.27 -0.52 -9.51
N GLU A 43 32.93 0.78 -9.45
CA GLU A 43 33.42 1.73 -8.44
C GLU A 43 32.50 1.84 -7.20
N THR A 44 31.45 1.02 -7.11
CA THR A 44 30.49 1.14 -6.00
C THR A 44 31.09 0.63 -4.69
N ASN A 45 31.54 1.58 -3.88
CA ASN A 45 31.98 1.34 -2.51
C ASN A 45 30.82 0.88 -1.61
N LEU A 46 31.16 0.30 -0.45
CA LEU A 46 30.19 -0.19 0.56
C LEU A 46 29.11 0.87 0.90
N LEU A 47 29.51 2.14 0.98
CA LEU A 47 28.59 3.25 1.24
C LEU A 47 27.48 3.37 0.17
N GLY A 48 27.82 3.17 -1.11
CA GLY A 48 26.84 3.22 -2.20
C GLY A 48 25.81 2.09 -2.12
N LYS A 49 26.24 0.88 -1.73
CA LYS A 49 25.33 -0.26 -1.48
C LYS A 49 24.38 0.00 -0.32
N ILE A 50 24.88 0.60 0.76
CA ILE A 50 24.07 0.97 1.93
C ILE A 50 23.03 2.02 1.53
N LEU A 51 23.44 3.10 0.85
CA LEU A 51 22.53 4.16 0.42
C LEU A 51 21.45 3.65 -0.53
N SER A 52 21.81 2.79 -1.48
CA SER A 52 20.83 2.14 -2.37
C SER A 52 19.85 1.25 -1.62
N SER A 53 20.30 0.54 -0.58
CA SER A 53 19.44 -0.30 0.25
C SER A 53 18.47 0.54 1.08
N VAL A 54 18.98 1.59 1.74
CA VAL A 54 18.17 2.53 2.52
C VAL A 54 17.11 3.20 1.65
N PHE A 55 17.47 3.64 0.44
CA PHE A 55 16.52 4.22 -0.50
C PHE A 55 15.36 3.27 -0.82
N GLY A 56 15.66 2.00 -1.11
CA GLY A 56 14.62 0.99 -1.33
C GLY A 56 13.76 0.71 -0.11
N LEU A 57 14.36 0.59 1.08
CA LEU A 57 13.63 0.35 2.33
C LEU A 57 12.70 1.52 2.70
N VAL A 58 13.11 2.76 2.46
CA VAL A 58 12.26 3.94 2.66
C VAL A 58 11.02 3.87 1.76
N ILE A 59 11.19 3.52 0.48
CA ILE A 59 10.08 3.36 -0.47
C ILE A 59 9.13 2.24 -0.02
N LEU A 60 9.66 1.11 0.44
CA LEU A 60 8.84 0.00 0.93
C LEU A 60 8.08 0.38 2.20
N THR A 61 8.71 1.12 3.12
CA THR A 61 8.07 1.60 4.35
C THR A 61 6.96 2.61 4.05
N PHE A 62 7.20 3.53 3.12
CA PHE A 62 6.15 4.44 2.63
C PHE A 62 4.99 3.66 2.01
N SER A 63 5.30 2.68 1.15
CA SER A 63 4.30 1.84 0.48
C SER A 63 3.44 1.03 1.47
N TRP A 64 4.05 0.53 2.55
CA TRP A 64 3.35 -0.13 3.66
C TRP A 64 2.29 0.79 4.26
N GLY A 65 2.67 2.01 4.63
CA GLY A 65 1.74 2.99 5.19
C GLY A 65 0.56 3.28 4.25
N GLN A 66 0.84 3.46 2.95
CA GLN A 66 -0.20 3.74 1.96
C GLN A 66 -1.16 2.56 1.72
N TYR A 67 -0.67 1.32 1.74
CA TYR A 67 -1.54 0.14 1.66
C TYR A 67 -2.42 -0.02 2.90
N THR A 68 -1.90 0.28 4.09
CA THR A 68 -2.69 0.32 5.33
C THR A 68 -3.79 1.38 5.24
N ILE A 69 -3.46 2.59 4.77
CA ILE A 69 -4.44 3.67 4.57
C ILE A 69 -5.53 3.24 3.58
N ALA A 70 -5.16 2.63 2.47
CA ALA A 70 -6.12 2.18 1.46
C ALA A 70 -7.11 1.14 2.00
N GLN A 71 -6.66 0.23 2.87
CA GLN A 71 -7.55 -0.70 3.58
C GLN A 71 -8.45 0.06 4.56
N ASN A 72 -7.88 0.96 5.36
CA ASN A 72 -8.61 1.69 6.39
C ASN A 72 -9.66 2.66 5.84
N ILE A 73 -9.53 3.12 4.59
CA ILE A 73 -10.60 3.85 3.90
C ILE A 73 -11.86 2.99 3.75
N ARG A 74 -11.70 1.68 3.52
CA ARG A 74 -12.84 0.74 3.47
C ARG A 74 -13.47 0.58 4.84
N VAL A 75 -12.64 0.41 5.87
CA VAL A 75 -13.09 0.32 7.27
C VAL A 75 -13.84 1.59 7.70
N ALA A 76 -13.30 2.77 7.39
CA ALA A 76 -13.97 4.05 7.68
C ALA A 76 -15.32 4.17 6.96
N THR A 77 -15.43 3.61 5.75
CA THR A 77 -16.69 3.56 5.00
C THR A 77 -17.69 2.61 5.67
N ALA A 78 -17.25 1.43 6.12
CA ALA A 78 -18.07 0.50 6.86
C ALA A 78 -18.55 1.08 8.20
N GLN A 79 -17.70 1.83 8.92
CA GLN A 79 -18.09 2.57 10.11
C GLN A 79 -19.15 3.64 9.80
N ALA A 80 -18.97 4.41 8.72
CA ALA A 80 -19.95 5.42 8.33
C ALA A 80 -21.32 4.80 8.00
N LEU A 81 -21.34 3.63 7.34
CA LEU A 81 -22.58 2.88 7.07
C LEU A 81 -23.19 2.34 8.37
N SER A 82 -22.39 1.78 9.28
CA SER A 82 -22.87 1.30 10.60
C SER A 82 -23.53 2.44 11.38
N ASN A 83 -22.87 3.60 11.44
CA ASN A 83 -23.41 4.78 12.11
C ASN A 83 -24.70 5.28 11.43
N ALA A 84 -24.80 5.21 10.10
CA ALA A 84 -26.03 5.59 9.39
C ALA A 84 -27.19 4.65 9.77
N LYS A 85 -26.94 3.35 9.83
CA LYS A 85 -27.92 2.34 10.27
C LYS A 85 -28.39 2.58 11.71
N GLU A 86 -27.46 2.84 12.63
CA GLU A 86 -27.77 3.16 14.03
C GLU A 86 -28.62 4.42 14.18
N ASN A 87 -28.46 5.39 13.27
CA ASN A 87 -29.27 6.61 13.22
C ASN A 87 -30.62 6.43 12.50
N GLY A 88 -31.04 5.19 12.22
CA GLY A 88 -32.34 4.87 11.64
C GLY A 88 -32.42 4.97 10.11
N ILE A 89 -31.28 5.07 9.41
CA ILE A 89 -31.26 4.98 7.94
C ILE A 89 -31.30 3.50 7.55
N GLU A 90 -32.28 3.11 6.74
CA GLU A 90 -32.35 1.77 6.16
C GLU A 90 -31.25 1.62 5.11
N LEU A 91 -30.37 0.63 5.28
CA LEU A 91 -29.30 0.35 4.34
C LEU A 91 -29.76 -0.67 3.30
N THR A 92 -29.22 -0.56 2.09
CA THR A 92 -29.35 -1.61 1.08
C THR A 92 -28.63 -2.89 1.51
N GLN A 93 -28.99 -4.02 0.89
CA GLN A 93 -28.28 -5.30 1.07
C GLN A 93 -26.77 -5.17 0.77
N VAL A 94 -26.39 -4.26 -0.14
CA VAL A 94 -24.98 -3.98 -0.46
C VAL A 94 -24.28 -3.29 0.71
N GLY A 95 -24.93 -2.29 1.32
CA GLY A 95 -24.44 -1.60 2.51
C GLY A 95 -24.22 -2.56 3.69
N GLU A 96 -25.20 -3.42 3.96
CA GLU A 96 -25.08 -4.42 5.03
C GLU A 96 -23.99 -5.46 4.74
N GLY A 97 -23.94 -5.97 3.51
CA GLY A 97 -22.91 -6.92 3.09
C GLY A 97 -21.50 -6.35 3.15
N PHE A 98 -21.34 -5.05 2.85
CA PHE A 98 -20.05 -4.37 2.95
C PHE A 98 -19.58 -4.26 4.40
N ILE A 99 -20.46 -3.89 5.34
CA ILE A 99 -20.13 -3.87 6.77
C ILE A 99 -19.71 -5.26 7.23
N ALA A 100 -20.47 -6.30 6.88
CA ALA A 100 -20.18 -7.67 7.26
C ALA A 100 -18.86 -8.20 6.68
N ASN A 101 -18.47 -7.77 5.48
CA ASN A 101 -17.25 -8.21 4.82
C ASN A 101 -15.98 -7.50 5.32
N ILE A 102 -16.05 -6.18 5.50
CA ILE A 102 -14.88 -5.35 5.83
C ILE A 102 -14.67 -5.24 7.34
N GLY A 103 -15.76 -5.22 8.11
CA GLY A 103 -15.73 -4.88 9.53
C GLY A 103 -15.49 -3.39 9.78
N THR A 104 -15.49 -3.02 11.06
CA THR A 104 -15.37 -1.64 11.54
C THR A 104 -14.09 -1.39 12.33
N GLU A 105 -13.16 -2.35 12.37
CA GLU A 105 -11.91 -2.23 13.11
C GLU A 105 -10.76 -1.76 12.22
N PHE A 106 -10.08 -0.69 12.64
CA PHE A 106 -8.92 -0.17 11.92
C PHE A 106 -7.73 -1.13 12.05
N SER A 107 -7.00 -1.31 10.96
CA SER A 107 -5.75 -2.08 10.96
C SER A 107 -4.54 -1.16 11.02
N THR A 108 -3.49 -1.64 11.67
CA THR A 108 -2.15 -1.01 11.64
C THR A 108 -1.27 -1.57 10.53
N THR A 109 -1.73 -2.60 9.82
CA THR A 109 -0.98 -3.31 8.78
C THR A 109 -1.78 -3.44 7.47
N PRO A 110 -1.12 -3.58 6.32
CA PRO A 110 -1.77 -3.87 5.06
C PRO A 110 -2.45 -5.23 5.06
N ILE A 111 -3.29 -5.48 4.05
CA ILE A 111 -3.79 -6.83 3.77
C ILE A 111 -2.62 -7.80 3.55
N PRO A 112 -2.78 -9.11 3.87
CA PRO A 112 -1.71 -10.10 3.72
C PRO A 112 -1.03 -10.13 2.35
N LEU A 113 -1.80 -9.91 1.28
CA LEU A 113 -1.26 -9.86 -0.08
C LEU A 113 -0.35 -8.65 -0.31
N GLY A 114 -0.69 -7.49 0.25
CA GLY A 114 0.13 -6.28 0.19
C GLY A 114 1.45 -6.45 0.95
N ILE A 115 1.39 -7.13 2.11
CA ILE A 115 2.58 -7.51 2.88
C ILE A 115 3.50 -8.41 2.04
N ALA A 116 2.95 -9.48 1.45
CA ALA A 116 3.72 -10.41 0.63
C ALA A 116 4.39 -9.71 -0.57
N PHE A 117 3.66 -8.83 -1.26
CA PHE A 117 4.20 -8.04 -2.36
C PHE A 117 5.41 -7.19 -1.94
N LEU A 118 5.31 -6.47 -0.82
CA LEU A 118 6.40 -5.63 -0.31
C LEU A 118 7.61 -6.45 0.15
N VAL A 119 7.38 -7.59 0.80
CA VAL A 119 8.46 -8.49 1.25
C VAL A 119 9.23 -9.03 0.04
N VAL A 120 8.52 -9.56 -0.97
CA VAL A 120 9.14 -10.06 -2.20
C VAL A 120 9.92 -8.95 -2.91
N THR A 121 9.34 -7.76 -3.01
CA THR A 121 10.01 -6.59 -3.62
C THR A 121 11.28 -6.21 -2.86
N GLY A 122 11.26 -6.22 -1.52
CA GLY A 122 12.44 -5.97 -0.69
C GLY A 122 13.54 -7.00 -0.90
N ILE A 123 13.18 -8.29 -1.02
CA ILE A 123 14.13 -9.35 -1.37
C ILE A 123 14.75 -9.10 -2.74
N LEU A 124 13.98 -8.66 -3.74
CA LEU A 124 14.50 -8.34 -5.06
C LEU A 124 15.48 -7.16 -5.04
N ILE A 125 15.13 -6.07 -4.34
CA ILE A 125 15.99 -4.88 -4.22
C ILE A 125 17.30 -5.23 -3.52
N LEU A 126 17.23 -5.84 -2.33
CA LEU A 126 18.41 -6.18 -1.55
C LEU A 126 19.23 -7.29 -2.23
N GLY A 127 18.55 -8.27 -2.83
CA GLY A 127 19.18 -9.34 -3.59
C GLY A 127 20.03 -8.80 -4.74
N GLN A 128 19.52 -7.82 -5.50
CA GLN A 128 20.30 -7.21 -6.58
C GLN A 128 21.58 -6.53 -6.08
N ILE A 129 21.51 -5.83 -4.94
CA ILE A 129 22.65 -5.07 -4.39
C ILE A 129 23.71 -5.98 -3.77
N TRP A 130 23.27 -7.00 -3.03
CA TRP A 130 24.14 -7.78 -2.13
C TRP A 130 24.52 -9.16 -2.65
N LEU A 131 23.72 -9.79 -3.52
CA LEU A 131 24.08 -11.11 -4.04
C LEU A 131 25.32 -11.03 -4.93
N PRO A 132 26.24 -12.00 -4.83
CA PRO A 132 27.41 -12.06 -5.68
C PRO A 132 27.01 -12.08 -7.17
N LYS A 133 27.86 -11.50 -8.01
CA LYS A 133 27.78 -11.71 -9.45
C LYS A 133 28.22 -13.17 -9.67
N ASN A 134 27.29 -14.06 -9.99
CA ASN A 134 27.69 -15.39 -10.46
C ASN A 134 28.37 -15.16 -11.83
N ASN A 135 29.62 -15.62 -11.93
CA ASN A 135 30.42 -15.59 -13.15
C ASN A 135 29.74 -16.37 -14.28
#